data_AF-A0A7V7EBD7-F1
#
_entry.id   AF-A0A7V7EBD7-F1
#
_cell.length_a   1.000
_cell.length_b   1.000
_cell.length_c   1.000
_cell.angle_alpha   90.00
_cell.angle_beta   90.00
_cell.angle_gamma   90.00
#
_symmetry.space_group_name_H-M   'P 1'
#
loop_
_entity.id
_entity.type
_entity.pdbx_description
1 polymer ?
#
loop_
_entity_poly.entity_id
_entity_poly.type
_entity_poly.pdbx_seq_one_letter_code
_entity_poly.pdbx_strand_id
1 'polypeptide(L)'
;RGGAAIAFVCELDERVRELWVVSSDNDGGEGTMVARGDIVAGPNAVGLDNDLIALGERTDAGRHVLRVRRIADGSVAAELGPGLTAAWTPSRPFLVVAANDRRGRCQLWAVELASPHRRSQLTYLETGNMRTCAVSPDGKWAVSSAEGAPEPTLVFTDLSRVRFEH
;
A
#
# COMPACT_ATOMS: atom_id res chain seq x y z
N ARG A 1 -25.14 11.84 3.87
CA ARG A 1 -25.60 10.46 4.10
C ARG A 1 -24.46 9.57 3.64
N GLY A 2 -23.75 8.94 4.57
CA GLY A 2 -22.60 8.08 4.22
C GLY A 2 -23.11 6.68 4.00
N GLY A 3 -23.08 6.22 2.75
CA GLY A 3 -23.23 4.80 2.44
C GLY A 3 -21.94 4.06 2.81
N ALA A 4 -22.06 2.79 3.19
CA ALA A 4 -20.89 1.94 3.34
C ALA A 4 -20.56 1.29 1.99
N ALA A 5 -19.34 0.80 1.85
CA ALA A 5 -18.94 -0.04 0.73
C ALA A 5 -18.13 -1.22 1.26
N ILE A 6 -18.26 -2.36 0.60
CA ILE A 6 -17.50 -3.57 0.90
C ILE A 6 -16.52 -3.79 -0.24
N ALA A 7 -15.23 -3.88 0.10
CA ALA A 7 -14.20 -4.34 -0.80
C ALA A 7 -13.92 -5.82 -0.52
N PHE A 8 -13.93 -6.65 -1.57
CA PHE A 8 -13.60 -8.07 -1.44
C PHE A 8 -12.71 -8.53 -2.59
N VAL A 9 -11.91 -9.55 -2.31
CA VAL A 9 -11.02 -10.18 -3.28
C VAL A 9 -11.62 -11.51 -3.68
N CYS A 10 -11.86 -11.70 -4.98
CA CYS A 10 -12.20 -12.98 -5.57
C CYS A 10 -10.93 -13.64 -6.10
N GLU A 11 -10.63 -14.84 -5.64
CA GLU A 11 -9.54 -15.65 -6.19
C GLU A 11 -10.09 -16.52 -7.32
N LEU A 12 -9.59 -16.30 -8.54
CA LEU A 12 -9.97 -17.07 -9.72
C LEU A 12 -9.02 -18.25 -9.95
N ASP A 13 -7.73 -18.04 -9.69
CA ASP A 13 -6.68 -19.05 -9.66
C ASP A 13 -5.53 -18.61 -8.73
N GLU A 14 -4.44 -19.37 -8.64
CA GLU A 14 -3.28 -19.08 -7.76
C GLU A 14 -2.60 -17.71 -8.02
N ARG A 15 -2.82 -17.10 -9.20
CA ARG A 15 -2.15 -15.87 -9.64
C ARG A 15 -3.13 -14.79 -10.09
N VAL A 16 -4.39 -15.10 -10.27
CA VAL A 16 -5.40 -14.16 -10.74
C VAL A 16 -6.42 -13.96 -9.63
N ARG A 17 -6.36 -12.76 -9.06
CA ARG A 17 -7.37 -12.25 -8.14
C ARG A 17 -8.05 -11.04 -8.77
N GLU A 18 -9.29 -10.82 -8.39
CA GLU A 18 -10.02 -9.60 -8.71
C GLU A 18 -10.40 -8.89 -7.42
N LEU A 19 -10.14 -7.58 -7.37
CA LEU A 19 -10.61 -6.72 -6.29
C LEU A 19 -11.87 -6.00 -6.76
N TRP A 20 -12.96 -6.25 -6.05
CA TRP A 20 -14.26 -5.64 -6.31
C TRP A 20 -14.66 -4.74 -5.15
N VAL A 21 -15.34 -3.64 -5.46
CA VAL A 21 -15.98 -2.76 -4.48
C VAL A 21 -17.47 -2.65 -4.79
N VAL A 22 -18.30 -2.92 -3.79
CA VAL A 22 -19.77 -2.88 -3.88
C VAL A 22 -20.31 -1.93 -2.82
N SER A 23 -21.20 -1.02 -3.21
CA SER A 23 -21.91 -0.15 -2.27
C SER A 23 -22.93 -0.96 -1.46
N SER A 24 -22.98 -0.75 -0.14
CA SER A 24 -23.96 -1.39 0.74
C SER A 24 -25.39 -0.97 0.47
N ASP A 25 -25.57 0.21 -0.14
CA ASP A 25 -26.88 0.83 -0.33
C ASP A 25 -27.51 0.42 -1.68
N ASN A 26 -26.80 -0.39 -2.46
CA ASN A 26 -27.20 -0.80 -3.81
C ASN A 26 -27.59 -2.28 -3.79
N ASP A 27 -28.85 -2.57 -3.41
CA ASP A 27 -29.48 -3.90 -3.33
C ASP A 27 -29.62 -4.63 -4.70
N GLY A 28 -28.64 -4.46 -5.60
CA GLY A 28 -28.61 -5.01 -6.95
C GLY A 28 -27.65 -4.31 -7.91
N GLY A 29 -26.81 -3.39 -7.45
CA GLY A 29 -25.83 -2.72 -8.30
C GLY A 29 -24.65 -3.62 -8.66
N GLU A 30 -24.21 -3.61 -9.92
CA GLU A 30 -22.94 -4.23 -10.31
C GLU A 30 -21.79 -3.59 -9.52
N GLY A 31 -20.95 -4.43 -8.92
CA GLY A 31 -19.74 -3.96 -8.26
C GLY A 31 -18.79 -3.30 -9.24
N THR A 32 -17.88 -2.48 -8.73
CA THR A 32 -16.77 -1.94 -9.53
C THR A 32 -15.56 -2.85 -9.39
N MET A 33 -15.07 -3.41 -10.50
CA MET A 33 -13.79 -4.11 -10.52
C MET A 33 -12.65 -3.09 -10.50
N VAL A 34 -11.96 -2.99 -9.38
CA VAL A 34 -10.89 -2.01 -9.17
C VAL A 34 -9.57 -2.51 -9.73
N ALA A 35 -9.29 -3.81 -9.61
CA ALA A 35 -8.06 -4.40 -10.12
C ALA A 35 -8.23 -5.89 -10.44
N ARG A 36 -7.42 -6.39 -11.38
CA ARG A 36 -7.31 -7.82 -11.71
C ARG A 36 -5.84 -8.20 -11.91
N GLY A 37 -5.46 -9.37 -11.39
CA GLY A 37 -4.11 -9.94 -11.51
C GLY A 37 -3.60 -10.48 -10.18
N ASP A 38 -2.29 -10.63 -10.05
CA ASP A 38 -1.67 -10.99 -8.77
C ASP A 38 -1.48 -9.72 -7.95
N ILE A 39 -2.56 -9.38 -7.24
CA ILE A 39 -2.67 -8.17 -6.44
C ILE A 39 -2.53 -8.47 -4.96
N VAL A 40 -1.95 -7.53 -4.24
CA VAL A 40 -1.78 -7.55 -2.79
C VAL A 40 -2.25 -6.21 -2.23
N ALA A 41 -3.20 -6.26 -1.29
CA ALA A 41 -3.65 -5.11 -0.52
C ALA A 41 -3.14 -5.23 0.93
N GLY A 42 -2.49 -4.18 1.42
CA GLY A 42 -2.15 -4.09 2.84
C GLY A 42 -3.39 -3.77 3.70
N PRO A 43 -3.30 -3.90 5.04
CA PRO A 43 -4.41 -3.58 5.94
C PRO A 43 -4.84 -2.11 5.92
N ASN A 44 -4.00 -1.22 5.36
CA ASN A 44 -4.24 0.22 5.27
C ASN A 44 -4.22 0.71 3.81
N ALA A 45 -4.76 -0.11 2.89
CA ALA A 45 -4.68 0.15 1.45
C ALA A 45 -5.59 1.28 0.97
N VAL A 46 -6.71 1.58 1.65
CA VAL A 46 -7.67 2.62 1.23
C VAL A 46 -7.21 4.00 1.71
N GLY A 47 -7.28 4.99 0.82
CA GLY A 47 -6.97 6.38 1.10
C GLY A 47 -7.98 7.04 2.02
N LEU A 48 -7.57 8.11 2.71
CA LEU A 48 -8.43 8.80 3.68
C LEU A 48 -9.67 9.47 3.05
N ASP A 49 -9.61 9.78 1.76
CA ASP A 49 -10.72 10.31 0.98
C ASP A 49 -11.72 9.22 0.55
N ASN A 50 -11.39 7.94 0.78
CA ASN A 50 -12.14 6.76 0.32
C ASN A 50 -12.31 6.67 -1.21
N ASP A 51 -11.54 7.46 -1.97
CA ASP A 51 -11.61 7.49 -3.43
C ASP A 51 -10.47 6.68 -4.07
N LEU A 52 -9.38 6.47 -3.33
CA LEU A 52 -8.17 5.82 -3.81
C LEU A 52 -7.83 4.55 -3.02
N ILE A 53 -7.21 3.59 -3.70
CA ILE A 53 -6.63 2.40 -3.07
C ILE A 53 -5.22 2.14 -3.59
N ALA A 54 -4.31 1.76 -2.68
CA ALA A 54 -2.92 1.42 -2.98
C ALA A 54 -2.73 -0.11 -2.99
N LEU A 55 -2.27 -0.65 -4.12
CA LEU A 55 -2.14 -2.09 -4.37
C LEU A 55 -0.74 -2.42 -4.88
N GLY A 56 -0.14 -3.47 -4.32
CA GLY A 56 1.04 -4.10 -4.91
C GLY A 56 0.58 -5.05 -6.02
N GLU A 57 0.96 -4.77 -7.25
CA GLU A 57 0.57 -5.57 -8.42
C GLU A 57 1.80 -6.26 -8.99
N ARG A 58 1.76 -7.59 -9.13
CA ARG A 58 2.86 -8.32 -9.76
C ARG A 58 2.85 -8.10 -11.27
N THR A 59 3.98 -7.65 -11.77
CA THR A 59 4.27 -7.53 -13.21
C THR A 59 4.64 -8.87 -13.82
N ASP A 60 4.63 -8.96 -15.15
CA ASP A 60 5.05 -10.17 -15.89
C ASP A 60 6.50 -10.57 -15.58
N ALA A 61 7.35 -9.60 -15.23
CA ALA A 61 8.72 -9.82 -14.78
C ALA A 61 8.80 -10.37 -13.34
N GLY A 62 7.68 -10.70 -12.69
CA GLY A 62 7.60 -11.26 -11.35
C GLY A 62 7.84 -10.26 -10.21
N ARG A 63 7.96 -8.96 -10.51
CA ARG A 63 8.18 -7.90 -9.50
C ARG A 63 6.87 -7.24 -9.12
N HIS A 64 6.71 -6.88 -7.85
CA HIS A 64 5.58 -6.06 -7.42
C HIS A 64 5.86 -4.57 -7.61
N VAL A 65 4.91 -3.89 -8.24
CA VAL A 65 4.87 -2.43 -8.39
C VAL A 65 3.67 -1.93 -7.61
N LEU A 66 3.87 -0.88 -6.82
CA LEU A 66 2.79 -0.22 -6.10
C LEU A 66 2.05 0.72 -7.05
N ARG A 67 0.76 0.48 -7.24
CA ARG A 67 -0.15 1.36 -7.97
C ARG A 67 -1.21 1.93 -7.05
N VAL A 68 -1.56 3.18 -7.28
CA VAL A 68 -2.74 3.82 -6.70
C VAL A 68 -3.82 3.83 -7.75
N ARG A 69 -5.00 3.32 -7.41
CA ARG A 69 -6.17 3.25 -8.31
C ARG A 69 -7.34 4.02 -7.75
N ARG A 70 -8.19 4.55 -8.63
CA ARG A 70 -9.49 5.07 -8.26
C ARG A 70 -10.45 3.92 -7.98
N ILE A 71 -11.15 4.01 -6.86
CA ILE A 71 -12.14 3.01 -6.46
C ILE A 71 -13.36 3.07 -7.39
N ALA A 72 -13.72 4.26 -7.89
CA ALA A 72 -14.91 4.48 -8.70
C ALA A 72 -14.91 3.76 -10.06
N ASP A 73 -13.74 3.50 -10.65
CA ASP A 73 -13.63 2.92 -12.00
C ASP A 73 -12.41 1.99 -12.20
N GLY A 74 -11.58 1.78 -11.17
CA GLY A 74 -10.37 0.98 -11.26
C GLY A 74 -9.21 1.60 -12.04
N SER A 75 -9.35 2.84 -12.54
CA SER A 75 -8.30 3.51 -13.30
C SER A 75 -7.05 3.75 -12.45
N VAL A 76 -5.87 3.61 -13.06
CA VAL A 76 -4.59 3.88 -12.39
C VAL A 76 -4.42 5.40 -12.24
N ALA A 77 -4.39 5.88 -11.00
CA ALA A 77 -4.15 7.27 -10.66
C ALA A 77 -2.65 7.58 -10.55
N ALA A 78 -1.83 6.63 -10.07
CA ALA A 78 -0.38 6.77 -10.00
C ALA A 78 0.32 5.39 -10.01
N GLU A 79 1.53 5.34 -10.56
CA GLU A 79 2.45 4.22 -10.44
C GLU A 79 3.66 4.67 -9.62
N LEU A 80 3.80 4.13 -8.41
CA LEU A 80 4.76 4.61 -7.41
C LEU A 80 6.09 3.83 -7.41
N GLY A 81 6.27 2.95 -8.39
CA GLY A 81 7.44 2.09 -8.52
C GLY A 81 7.40 0.87 -7.58
N PRO A 82 8.56 0.31 -7.18
CA PRO A 82 8.61 -0.92 -6.39
C PRO A 82 7.84 -0.81 -5.07
N GLY A 83 7.02 -1.82 -4.77
CA GLY A 83 6.29 -1.90 -3.52
C GLY A 83 5.26 -3.01 -3.51
N LEU A 84 5.04 -3.59 -2.34
CA LEU A 84 4.13 -4.71 -2.14
C LEU A 84 2.87 -4.31 -1.37
N THR A 85 3.03 -3.54 -0.30
CA THR A 85 1.93 -2.97 0.48
C THR A 85 2.25 -1.53 0.82
N ALA A 86 1.22 -0.76 1.16
CA ALA A 86 1.38 0.61 1.59
C ALA A 86 0.37 0.98 2.68
N ALA A 87 0.70 2.05 3.41
CA ALA A 87 -0.18 2.72 4.35
C ALA A 87 -0.18 4.23 4.05
N TRP A 88 -1.38 4.80 3.99
CA TRP A 88 -1.58 6.24 3.79
C TRP A 88 -1.18 7.03 5.03
N THR A 89 -0.57 8.20 4.83
CA THR A 89 -0.26 9.08 5.95
C THR A 89 -1.38 10.12 6.16
N PRO A 90 -1.93 10.27 7.38
CA PRO A 90 -3.16 11.03 7.56
C PRO A 90 -3.15 12.54 7.24
N SER A 91 -1.97 13.14 7.09
CA SER A 91 -1.82 14.60 6.95
C SER A 91 -0.67 15.01 6.04
N ARG A 92 -0.06 14.04 5.33
CA ARG A 92 1.12 14.29 4.51
C ARG A 92 0.94 13.67 3.12
N PRO A 93 1.50 14.27 2.06
CA PRO A 93 1.26 13.83 0.69
C PRO A 93 2.19 12.66 0.29
N PHE A 94 2.37 11.67 1.18
CA PHE A 94 3.16 10.47 0.90
C PHE A 94 2.55 9.20 1.52
N LEU A 95 2.94 8.04 1.01
CA LEU A 95 2.64 6.73 1.61
C LEU A 95 3.89 6.16 2.26
N VAL A 96 3.68 5.35 3.30
CA VAL A 96 4.71 4.42 3.77
C VAL A 96 4.55 3.11 3.02
N VAL A 97 5.61 2.65 2.35
CA VAL A 97 5.60 1.53 1.41
C VAL A 97 6.58 0.46 1.84
N ALA A 98 6.12 -0.79 1.92
CA ALA A 98 6.98 -1.95 2.08
C ALA A 98 7.56 -2.37 0.72
N ALA A 99 8.87 -2.23 0.53
CA ALA A 99 9.55 -2.55 -0.72
C ALA A 99 10.98 -3.03 -0.49
N ASN A 100 11.47 -3.89 -1.38
CA ASN A 100 12.83 -4.40 -1.29
C ASN A 100 13.88 -3.30 -1.56
N ASP A 101 14.91 -3.26 -0.73
CA ASP A 101 16.13 -2.51 -0.99
C ASP A 101 16.98 -3.17 -2.09
N ARG A 102 18.13 -2.57 -2.43
CA ARG A 102 19.05 -3.11 -3.45
C ARG A 102 19.64 -4.48 -3.10
N ARG A 103 19.57 -4.91 -1.83
CA ARG A 103 20.04 -6.22 -1.38
C ARG A 103 18.90 -7.24 -1.28
N GLY A 104 17.68 -6.87 -1.72
CA GLY A 104 16.53 -7.76 -1.75
C GLY A 104 15.77 -7.85 -0.43
N ARG A 105 16.08 -7.01 0.56
CA ARG A 105 15.40 -7.03 1.86
C ARG A 105 14.27 -6.03 1.90
N CYS A 106 13.12 -6.44 2.37
CA CYS A 106 11.98 -5.54 2.51
C CYS A 106 12.31 -4.45 3.54
N GLN A 107 12.17 -3.19 3.15
CA GLN A 107 12.32 -2.02 4.02
C GLN A 107 11.09 -1.14 3.86
N LEU A 108 10.93 -0.19 4.78
CA LEU A 108 9.94 0.85 4.67
C LEU A 108 10.52 2.03 3.91
N TRP A 109 9.69 2.62 3.06
CA TRP A 109 9.99 3.78 2.25
C TRP A 109 8.88 4.81 2.42
N ALA A 110 9.22 6.08 2.51
CA ALA A 110 8.28 7.15 2.22
C ALA A 110 8.27 7.38 0.71
N VAL A 111 7.09 7.51 0.12
CA VAL A 111 6.92 7.73 -1.34
C VAL A 111 5.90 8.83 -1.58
N GLU A 112 6.32 9.93 -2.21
CA GLU A 112 5.41 11.04 -2.55
C GLU A 112 4.33 10.60 -3.53
N LEU A 113 3.09 11.05 -3.30
CA LEU A 113 2.02 10.89 -4.28
C LEU A 113 2.22 11.80 -5.49
N ALA A 114 2.77 12.99 -5.28
CA ALA A 114 3.01 13.93 -6.36
C ALA A 114 4.13 13.40 -7.27
N SER A 115 3.99 13.60 -8.57
CA SER A 115 5.09 13.39 -9.52
C SER A 115 6.28 14.28 -9.11
N PRO A 116 7.52 13.76 -9.06
CA PRO A 116 8.00 12.53 -9.70
C PRO A 116 8.02 11.28 -8.79
N HIS A 117 7.17 11.21 -7.75
CA HIS A 117 7.07 10.10 -6.81
C HIS A 117 8.39 9.80 -6.08
N ARG A 118 9.01 10.84 -5.52
CA ARG A 118 10.30 10.71 -4.82
C ARG A 118 10.18 9.72 -3.68
N ARG A 119 11.29 9.04 -3.41
CA ARG A 119 11.37 7.98 -2.41
C ARG A 119 12.48 8.26 -1.41
N SER A 120 12.19 8.04 -0.13
CA SER A 120 13.21 8.05 0.93
C SER A 120 13.11 6.75 1.72
N GLN A 121 14.23 6.04 1.86
CA GLN A 121 14.27 4.84 2.68
C GLN A 121 14.20 5.21 4.16
N LEU A 122 13.33 4.54 4.91
CA LEU A 122 13.02 4.85 6.31
C LEU A 122 13.66 3.87 7.29
N THR A 123 13.77 2.60 6.89
CA THR A 123 14.37 1.55 7.71
C THR A 123 15.58 0.93 7.01
N TYR A 124 16.53 0.47 7.81
CA TYR A 124 17.80 -0.11 7.35
C TYR A 124 18.10 -1.39 8.13
N LEU A 125 17.10 -2.26 8.29
CA LEU A 125 17.24 -3.49 9.08
C LEU A 125 18.07 -4.53 8.32
N GLU A 126 18.94 -5.23 9.04
CA GLU A 126 19.87 -6.20 8.43
C GLU A 126 19.15 -7.34 7.70
N THR A 127 18.05 -7.82 8.28
CA THR A 127 17.21 -8.92 7.78
C THR A 127 15.95 -8.42 7.07
N GLY A 128 15.63 -7.13 7.20
CA GLY A 128 14.44 -6.52 6.61
C GLY A 128 13.24 -6.43 7.56
N ASN A 129 12.13 -5.93 7.03
CA ASN A 129 10.84 -5.81 7.67
C ASN A 129 9.89 -6.84 7.08
N MET A 130 8.96 -7.34 7.89
CA MET A 130 7.79 -7.99 7.36
C MET A 130 7.08 -7.06 6.35
N ARG A 131 6.41 -7.66 5.38
CA ARG A 131 5.84 -7.02 4.18
C ARG A 131 4.60 -6.16 4.45
N THR A 132 4.48 -5.58 5.63
CA THR A 132 3.32 -4.79 6.08
C THR A 132 3.75 -3.69 7.05
N CYS A 133 2.97 -2.62 7.12
CA CYS A 133 3.13 -1.55 8.09
C CYS A 133 1.79 -0.88 8.41
N ALA A 134 1.78 -0.13 9.51
CA ALA A 134 0.70 0.79 9.85
C ALA A 134 1.26 2.16 10.20
N VAL A 135 0.45 3.20 10.02
CA VAL A 135 0.78 4.59 10.36
C VAL A 135 -0.10 5.02 11.53
N SER A 136 0.48 5.73 12.50
CA SER A 136 -0.28 6.25 13.64
C SER A 136 -1.31 7.29 13.18
N PRO A 137 -2.46 7.44 13.89
CA PRO A 137 -3.48 8.41 13.51
C PRO A 137 -2.98 9.87 13.44
N ASP A 138 -1.98 10.22 14.25
CA ASP A 138 -1.35 11.54 14.23
C ASP A 138 -0.29 11.71 13.11
N GLY A 139 -0.04 10.66 12.32
CA GLY A 139 0.90 10.62 11.21
C GLY A 139 2.37 10.74 11.60
N LYS A 140 2.73 10.60 12.89
CA LYS A 140 4.11 10.77 13.36
C LYS A 140 4.92 9.49 13.35
N TRP A 141 4.28 8.33 13.41
CA TRP A 141 4.96 7.04 13.51
C TRP A 141 4.47 6.09 12.43
N ALA A 142 5.40 5.31 11.89
CA ALA A 142 5.07 4.04 11.26
C ALA A 142 5.54 2.89 12.17
N VAL A 143 4.80 1.79 12.16
CA VAL A 143 5.17 0.54 12.82
C VAL A 143 5.24 -0.59 11.81
N SER A 144 6.27 -1.42 11.93
CA SER A 144 6.47 -2.66 11.20
C SER A 144 7.08 -3.71 12.13
N SER A 145 7.12 -4.96 11.69
CA SER A 145 7.83 -6.03 12.39
C SER A 145 9.16 -6.31 11.70
N ALA A 146 10.24 -6.54 12.45
CA ALA A 146 11.50 -6.99 11.88
C ALA A 146 11.36 -8.44 11.39
N GLU A 147 11.80 -8.71 10.16
CA GLU A 147 11.81 -10.05 9.58
C GLU A 147 13.05 -10.79 10.10
N GLY A 148 12.92 -12.07 10.47
CA GLY A 148 14.07 -12.89 10.88
C GLY A 148 14.74 -12.48 12.20
N ALA A 149 14.14 -11.59 12.99
CA ALA A 149 14.59 -11.34 14.35
C ALA A 149 14.36 -12.59 15.23
N PRO A 150 15.27 -12.91 16.17
CA PRO A 150 15.15 -14.09 17.03
C PRO A 150 13.91 -14.02 17.94
N GLU A 151 13.48 -12.81 18.28
CA GLU A 151 12.28 -12.53 19.06
C GLU A 151 11.33 -11.62 18.26
N PRO A 152 10.01 -11.72 18.46
CA PRO A 152 9.04 -10.81 17.85
C PRO A 152 9.40 -9.34 18.16
N THR A 153 9.85 -8.61 17.14
CA THR A 153 10.38 -7.26 17.29
C THR A 153 9.57 -6.28 16.46
N LEU A 154 9.02 -5.26 17.11
CA LEU A 154 8.39 -4.12 16.46
C LEU A 154 9.40 -2.99 16.25
N VAL A 155 9.34 -2.36 15.10
CA VAL A 155 10.17 -1.22 14.72
C VAL A 155 9.28 0.00 14.56
N PHE A 156 9.57 1.03 15.36
CA PHE A 156 8.92 2.33 15.29
C PHE A 156 9.80 3.29 14.47
N THR A 157 9.20 3.88 13.45
CA THR A 157 9.88 4.80 12.53
C THR A 157 9.29 6.19 12.68
N ASP A 158 10.13 7.17 13.02
CA ASP A 158 9.72 8.58 13.17
C ASP A 158 9.50 9.23 11.80
N LEU A 159 8.24 9.40 11.42
CA LEU A 159 7.84 10.02 10.16
C LEU A 159 8.02 11.54 10.17
N SER A 160 8.17 12.17 11.34
CA SER A 160 8.36 13.63 11.42
C SER A 160 9.66 14.11 10.75
N ARG A 161 10.62 13.20 10.61
CA ARG A 161 11.95 13.44 10.03
C ARG A 161 12.02 13.17 8.53
N VAL A 162 10.95 12.66 7.92
CA VAL A 162 10.94 12.40 6.48
C VAL A 162 11.16 13.70 5.71
N ARG A 163 12.16 13.69 4.84
CA ARG A 163 12.44 14.75 3.87
C ARG A 163 12.70 14.08 2.53
N PHE A 164 12.16 14.66 1.47
CA PHE A 164 12.47 14.25 0.12
C PHE A 164 13.51 15.22 -0.43
N GLU A 165 14.61 14.71 -0.95
CA GLU A 165 15.63 15.57 -1.55
C GLU A 165 15.10 16.15 -2.88
N HIS A 166 15.39 17.44 -3.09
CA HIS A 166 14.94 18.20 -4.26
C HIS A 166 15.77 17.91 -5.50
#